data_AF-A0A0K8Q850-F1
#
_entry.id   AF-A0A0K8Q850-F1
#
_cell.length_a   1.000
_cell.length_b   1.000
_cell.length_c   1.000
_cell.angle_alpha   90.00
_cell.angle_beta   90.00
_cell.angle_gamma   90.00
#
_symmetry.space_group_name_H-M   'P 1'
#
loop_
_entity.id
_entity.type
_entity.pdbx_description
1 polymer ?
#
loop_
_entity_poly.entity_id
_entity_poly.type
_entity_poly.pdbx_seq_one_letter_code
_entity_poly.pdbx_strand_id
1 'polypeptide(L)'
;LSPIILYDHPAVAPESSVELFDATEIDEILTLRVLTLTDEEKAEARSTDPRAAAIIERCENMTAEELQQLHGILRNPHALRESPAPGDPGNDGFPTYFVPGADPSADPGGDAPWWDPARDAAVDPESDTVLIDGVPVSRGSRVLVAPQRRADAQDFFFAGQPGRVTGVHFDVDGGTHVAVVLEADPAAELQEWYGRYLYFSPEELVPLPPAGNGNNGKETSP
;
A
#
# COMPACT_ATOMS: atom_id res chain seq x y z
N LEU A 1 5.19 -12.93 -1.35
CA LEU A 1 4.64 -12.24 -0.17
C LEU A 1 4.33 -10.83 -0.61
N SER A 2 3.07 -10.42 -0.57
CA SER A 2 2.70 -9.04 -0.87
C SER A 2 2.98 -8.19 0.38
N PRO A 3 3.63 -7.02 0.23
CA PRO A 3 3.86 -6.13 1.37
C PRO A 3 2.53 -5.58 1.88
N ILE A 4 2.44 -5.34 3.19
CA ILE A 4 1.39 -4.49 3.77
C ILE A 4 1.92 -3.07 3.71
N ILE A 5 1.24 -2.20 2.94
CA ILE A 5 1.60 -0.79 2.79
C ILE A 5 0.59 0.02 3.60
N LEU A 6 1.10 0.88 4.48
CA LEU A 6 0.29 1.76 5.31
C LEU A 6 0.48 3.20 4.83
N TYR A 7 -0.55 4.04 5.01
CA TYR A 7 -0.44 5.46 4.73
C TYR A 7 0.59 6.14 5.65
N ASP A 8 1.24 7.19 5.14
CA ASP A 8 2.22 8.01 5.87
C ASP A 8 1.67 8.65 7.16
N HIS A 9 0.35 8.83 7.20
CA HIS A 9 -0.38 9.37 8.34
C HIS A 9 -1.49 8.38 8.74
N PRO A 10 -1.12 7.28 9.43
CA PRO A 10 -2.11 6.32 9.88
C PRO A 10 -3.06 7.01 10.86
N ALA A 11 -4.35 6.80 10.66
CA ALA A 11 -5.41 7.33 11.50
C ALA A 11 -6.26 6.19 12.03
N VAL A 12 -6.76 6.37 13.24
CA VAL A 12 -7.76 5.47 13.82
C VAL A 12 -9.01 5.51 12.97
N ALA A 13 -9.54 4.32 12.64
CA ALA A 13 -10.80 4.20 11.93
C ALA A 13 -11.94 4.85 12.75
N PRO A 14 -12.80 5.70 12.17
CA PRO A 14 -13.92 6.31 12.90
C PRO A 14 -14.91 5.28 13.46
N GLU A 15 -14.90 4.06 12.92
CA GLU A 15 -15.68 2.91 13.36
C GLU A 15 -15.15 2.32 14.69
N SER A 16 -13.87 2.54 15.03
CA SER A 16 -13.30 2.15 16.32
C SER A 16 -13.79 3.10 17.42
N SER A 17 -14.77 2.63 18.20
CA SER A 17 -15.37 3.40 19.30
C SER A 17 -14.76 3.11 20.67
N VAL A 18 -13.79 2.20 20.74
CA VAL A 18 -13.19 1.71 21.99
C VAL A 18 -11.67 1.72 21.88
N GLU A 19 -10.99 2.34 22.84
CA GLU A 19 -9.53 2.26 22.92
C GLU A 19 -9.10 0.89 23.44
N LEU A 20 -8.87 -0.06 22.54
CA LEU A 20 -8.32 -1.39 22.85
C LEU A 20 -6.78 -1.40 22.90
N PHE A 21 -6.15 -0.24 22.69
CA PHE A 21 -4.68 -0.04 22.71
C PHE A 21 -3.91 -0.88 21.67
N ASP A 22 -4.56 -1.23 20.58
CA ASP A 22 -4.03 -2.03 19.46
C ASP A 22 -3.87 -1.21 18.18
N ALA A 23 -3.97 0.13 18.28
CA ALA A 23 -3.99 1.05 17.15
C ALA A 23 -5.09 0.75 16.11
N THR A 24 -6.18 0.09 16.53
CA THR A 24 -7.45 -0.06 15.80
C THR A 24 -7.43 -0.98 14.60
N GLU A 25 -6.37 -1.77 14.46
CA GLU A 25 -6.23 -2.76 13.38
C GLU A 25 -7.02 -4.05 13.68
N ILE A 26 -7.37 -4.30 14.95
CA ILE A 26 -7.81 -5.63 15.38
C ILE A 26 -8.93 -5.59 16.45
N ASP A 27 -9.67 -4.48 16.51
CA ASP A 27 -10.74 -4.26 17.50
C ASP A 27 -11.78 -5.38 17.56
N GLU A 28 -12.22 -5.86 16.39
CA GLU A 28 -13.23 -6.91 16.30
C GLU A 28 -12.70 -8.22 16.92
N ILE A 29 -11.52 -8.67 16.52
CA ILE A 29 -10.97 -9.94 17.04
C ILE A 29 -10.63 -9.84 18.52
N LEU A 30 -10.19 -8.69 19.02
CA LEU A 30 -9.95 -8.48 20.45
C LEU A 30 -11.26 -8.52 21.23
N THR A 31 -12.30 -7.84 20.72
CA THR A 31 -13.64 -7.90 21.31
C THR A 31 -14.16 -9.34 21.36
N LEU A 32 -14.06 -10.08 20.26
CA LEU A 32 -14.45 -11.49 20.21
C LEU A 32 -13.65 -12.35 21.19
N ARG A 33 -12.34 -12.12 21.34
CA ARG A 33 -11.50 -12.83 22.33
C ARG A 33 -11.91 -12.52 23.76
N VAL A 34 -12.20 -11.25 24.08
CA VAL A 34 -12.71 -10.87 25.41
C VAL A 34 -14.04 -11.56 25.70
N LEU A 35 -14.92 -11.69 24.70
CA LEU A 35 -16.19 -12.39 24.86
C LEU A 35 -16.03 -13.91 25.06
N THR A 36 -14.90 -14.50 24.64
CA THR A 36 -14.58 -15.92 24.90
C THR A 36 -13.98 -16.18 26.28
N LEU A 37 -13.58 -15.15 27.03
CA LEU A 37 -13.08 -15.31 28.39
C LEU A 37 -14.17 -15.83 29.32
N THR A 38 -13.76 -16.68 30.26
CA THR A 38 -14.62 -17.15 31.35
C THR A 38 -14.95 -16.02 32.33
N ASP A 39 -16.03 -16.19 33.10
CA ASP A 39 -16.41 -15.21 34.12
C ASP A 39 -15.32 -15.00 35.18
N GLU A 40 -14.55 -16.05 35.51
CA GLU A 40 -13.42 -15.99 36.46
C GLU A 40 -12.26 -15.16 35.89
N GLU A 41 -11.84 -15.42 34.65
CA GLU A 41 -10.78 -14.66 33.98
C GLU A 41 -11.15 -13.18 33.84
N LYS A 42 -12.41 -12.89 33.50
CA LYS A 42 -12.89 -11.50 33.45
C LYS A 42 -12.89 -10.83 34.82
N ALA A 43 -13.24 -11.55 35.89
CA ALA A 43 -13.21 -11.01 37.25
C ALA A 43 -11.78 -10.70 37.71
N GLU A 44 -10.83 -11.60 37.41
CA GLU A 44 -9.41 -11.39 37.68
C GLU A 44 -8.87 -10.16 36.94
N ALA A 45 -9.14 -10.06 35.63
CA ALA A 45 -8.73 -8.92 34.81
C ALA A 45 -9.31 -7.60 35.33
N ARG A 46 -10.60 -7.56 35.68
CA ARG A 46 -11.26 -6.37 36.28
C ARG A 46 -10.61 -5.93 37.59
N SER A 47 -10.09 -6.87 38.38
CA SER A 47 -9.45 -6.58 39.67
C SER A 47 -8.05 -5.97 39.53
N THR A 48 -7.42 -6.12 38.35
CA THR A 48 -6.03 -5.73 38.13
C THR A 48 -5.89 -4.26 37.72
N ASP A 49 -6.75 -3.77 36.82
CA ASP A 49 -6.68 -2.42 36.26
C ASP A 49 -8.08 -1.86 35.96
N PRO A 50 -8.43 -0.65 36.46
CA PRO A 50 -9.67 0.04 36.07
C PRO A 50 -9.89 0.15 34.55
N ARG A 51 -8.82 0.26 33.75
CA ARG A 51 -8.91 0.28 32.27
C ARG A 51 -9.31 -1.06 31.70
N ALA A 52 -8.73 -2.15 32.20
CA ALA A 52 -9.14 -3.51 31.80
C ALA A 52 -10.62 -3.74 32.16
N ALA A 53 -11.07 -3.23 33.32
CA ALA A 53 -12.46 -3.32 33.70
C ALA A 53 -13.40 -2.58 32.73
N ALA A 54 -13.05 -1.35 32.34
CA ALA A 54 -13.82 -0.58 31.37
C ALA A 54 -13.87 -1.23 29.97
N ILE A 55 -12.76 -1.82 29.51
CA ILE A 55 -12.70 -2.55 28.24
C ILE A 55 -13.67 -3.74 28.27
N ILE A 56 -13.61 -4.58 29.32
CA ILE A 56 -14.48 -5.75 29.43
C ILE A 56 -15.95 -5.34 29.51
N GLU A 57 -16.29 -4.32 30.31
CA GLU A 57 -17.65 -3.80 30.41
C GLU A 57 -18.16 -3.29 29.05
N ARG A 58 -17.31 -2.62 28.27
CA ARG A 58 -17.67 -2.13 26.94
C ARG A 58 -17.89 -3.27 25.94
N CYS A 59 -17.02 -4.28 25.93
CA CYS A 59 -17.17 -5.46 25.07
C CYS A 59 -18.45 -6.24 25.40
N GLU A 60 -18.80 -6.40 26.68
CA GLU A 60 -20.01 -7.13 27.10
C GLU A 60 -21.32 -6.39 26.80
N ASN A 61 -21.28 -5.05 26.77
CA ASN A 61 -22.44 -4.22 26.47
C ASN A 61 -22.54 -3.84 24.98
N MET A 62 -21.62 -4.31 24.13
CA MET A 62 -21.62 -3.99 22.71
C MET A 62 -22.81 -4.64 22.01
N THR A 63 -23.53 -3.83 21.23
CA THR A 63 -24.65 -4.31 20.42
C THR A 63 -24.15 -5.07 19.19
N ALA A 64 -25.01 -5.93 18.61
CA ALA A 64 -24.68 -6.62 17.36
C ALA A 64 -24.42 -5.64 16.19
N GLU A 65 -25.08 -4.47 16.19
CA GLU A 65 -24.85 -3.41 15.20
C GLU A 65 -23.48 -2.76 15.38
N GLU A 66 -23.09 -2.41 16.62
CA GLU A 66 -21.74 -1.89 16.91
C GLU A 66 -20.66 -2.92 16.54
N LEU A 67 -20.88 -4.22 16.82
CA LEU A 67 -19.93 -5.27 16.43
C LEU A 67 -19.83 -5.44 14.90
N GLN A 68 -20.95 -5.27 14.17
CA GLN A 68 -20.95 -5.28 12.71
C GLN A 68 -20.20 -4.07 12.13
N GLN A 69 -20.26 -2.91 12.78
CA GLN A 69 -19.50 -1.72 12.34
C GLN A 69 -17.98 -1.90 12.46
N LEU A 70 -17.52 -2.77 13.37
CA LEU A 70 -16.10 -3.12 13.51
C LEU A 70 -15.59 -4.05 12.40
N HIS A 71 -16.48 -4.66 11.61
CA HIS A 71 -16.03 -5.40 10.43
C HIS A 71 -15.32 -4.45 9.48
N GLY A 72 -14.21 -4.91 8.88
CA GLY A 72 -13.45 -4.12 7.92
C GLY A 72 -14.35 -3.53 6.81
N ILE A 73 -14.47 -2.20 6.78
CA ILE A 73 -15.22 -1.49 5.75
C ILE A 73 -14.31 -1.26 4.55
N LEU A 74 -14.60 -1.92 3.44
CA LEU A 74 -14.01 -1.61 2.15
C LEU A 74 -14.70 -0.36 1.60
N ARG A 75 -14.05 0.79 1.76
CA ARG A 75 -14.49 2.03 1.11
C ARG A 75 -14.17 1.90 -0.37
N ASN A 76 -15.13 2.18 -1.26
CA ASN A 76 -14.84 2.16 -2.69
C ASN A 76 -13.73 3.19 -2.96
N PRO A 77 -12.53 2.74 -3.30
CA PRO A 77 -11.40 3.66 -3.40
C PRO A 77 -11.46 4.51 -4.68
N HIS A 78 -12.23 4.06 -5.68
CA HIS A 78 -12.46 4.77 -6.93
C HIS A 78 -13.44 5.95 -6.76
N ALA A 79 -14.20 6.01 -5.66
CA ALA A 79 -15.18 7.08 -5.42
C ALA A 79 -14.54 8.47 -5.22
N LEU A 80 -13.26 8.54 -4.82
CA LEU A 80 -12.54 9.80 -4.64
C LEU A 80 -11.90 10.33 -5.94
N ARG A 81 -11.88 9.54 -7.02
CA ARG A 81 -11.33 9.94 -8.34
C ARG A 81 -12.39 10.54 -9.28
N GLU A 82 -13.68 10.53 -8.88
CA GLU A 82 -14.76 11.13 -9.66
C GLU A 82 -14.78 12.66 -9.55
N SER A 83 -13.88 13.29 -10.30
CA SER A 83 -14.18 14.57 -10.95
C SER A 83 -13.62 14.49 -12.37
N PRO A 84 -14.35 13.88 -13.32
CA PRO A 84 -13.95 13.93 -14.71
C PRO A 84 -14.06 15.36 -15.20
N ALA A 85 -12.96 15.90 -15.74
CA ALA A 85 -13.04 17.07 -16.60
C ALA A 85 -13.97 16.72 -17.78
N PRO A 86 -14.95 17.58 -18.12
CA PRO A 86 -15.93 17.23 -19.14
C PRO A 86 -15.26 17.21 -20.53
N GLY A 87 -15.17 16.02 -21.16
CA GLY A 87 -14.79 15.95 -22.58
C GLY A 87 -14.24 14.65 -23.16
N ASP A 88 -13.94 13.61 -22.37
CA ASP A 88 -13.34 12.37 -22.93
C ASP A 88 -14.31 11.17 -22.84
N PRO A 89 -14.90 10.70 -23.95
CA PRO A 89 -15.91 9.65 -23.94
C PRO A 89 -15.36 8.22 -23.81
N GLY A 90 -14.14 8.05 -23.27
CA GLY A 90 -13.50 6.74 -23.13
C GLY A 90 -12.67 6.53 -21.86
N ASN A 91 -12.81 7.37 -20.83
CA ASN A 91 -12.07 7.21 -19.58
C ASN A 91 -13.03 7.03 -18.40
N ASP A 92 -13.20 5.76 -18.02
CA ASP A 92 -13.98 5.21 -16.93
C ASP A 92 -13.26 5.29 -15.56
N GLY A 93 -12.22 6.13 -15.45
CA GLY A 93 -11.61 6.48 -14.16
C GLY A 93 -10.65 5.44 -13.61
N PHE A 94 -10.33 4.40 -14.39
CA PHE A 94 -9.27 3.46 -14.08
C PHE A 94 -7.90 4.01 -14.51
N PRO A 95 -6.86 3.96 -13.66
CA PRO A 95 -5.49 4.16 -14.15
C PRO A 95 -5.19 3.10 -15.22
N THR A 96 -4.67 3.56 -16.36
CA THR A 96 -4.26 2.67 -17.46
C THR A 96 -2.99 1.93 -17.05
N TYR A 97 -3.16 0.77 -16.41
CA TYR A 97 -2.06 -0.15 -16.18
C TYR A 97 -1.77 -0.89 -17.49
N PHE A 98 -0.52 -0.83 -17.96
CA PHE A 98 -0.08 -1.59 -19.11
C PHE A 98 0.57 -2.88 -18.64
N VAL A 99 -0.19 -3.98 -18.72
CA VAL A 99 0.36 -5.34 -18.58
C VAL A 99 0.78 -5.82 -19.97
N PRO A 100 2.08 -6.07 -20.22
CA PRO A 100 2.54 -6.55 -21.53
C PRO A 100 1.87 -7.89 -21.89
N GLY A 101 0.96 -7.87 -22.87
CA GLY A 101 0.24 -9.05 -23.36
C GLY A 101 -1.22 -9.19 -22.89
N ALA A 102 -1.72 -8.26 -22.06
CA ALA A 102 -3.14 -8.20 -21.72
C ALA A 102 -3.97 -7.63 -22.89
N ASP A 103 -5.16 -8.20 -23.10
CA ASP A 103 -6.13 -7.70 -24.08
C ASP A 103 -6.72 -6.37 -23.57
N PRO A 104 -6.56 -5.25 -24.30
CA PRO A 104 -7.09 -3.94 -23.89
C PRO A 104 -8.63 -3.87 -23.89
N SER A 105 -9.33 -4.92 -24.31
CA SER A 105 -10.79 -5.06 -24.23
C SER A 105 -11.28 -5.89 -23.04
N ALA A 106 -10.37 -6.40 -22.21
CA ALA A 106 -10.72 -7.08 -20.97
C ALA A 106 -11.18 -6.04 -19.93
N ASP A 107 -12.50 -5.89 -19.82
CA ASP A 107 -13.16 -5.13 -18.76
C ASP A 107 -12.65 -5.59 -17.37
N PRO A 108 -11.91 -4.76 -16.61
CA PRO A 108 -11.49 -5.12 -15.28
C PRO A 108 -12.69 -5.16 -14.30
N GLY A 109 -13.83 -4.60 -14.70
CA GLY A 109 -15.05 -4.42 -13.91
C GLY A 109 -16.10 -5.52 -14.08
N GLY A 110 -15.74 -6.70 -14.59
CA GLY A 110 -16.67 -7.84 -14.60
C GLY A 110 -17.19 -8.18 -13.21
N ASP A 111 -18.45 -8.65 -13.13
CA ASP A 111 -19.27 -9.12 -11.97
C ASP A 111 -18.59 -10.09 -10.97
N ALA A 112 -17.29 -10.36 -11.13
CA ALA A 112 -16.51 -11.18 -10.24
C ALA A 112 -16.14 -10.40 -8.95
N PRO A 113 -16.35 -11.01 -7.77
CA PRO A 113 -15.94 -10.41 -6.52
C PRO A 113 -14.42 -10.20 -6.45
N TRP A 114 -13.98 -9.10 -5.83
CA TRP A 114 -12.58 -8.67 -5.79
C TRP A 114 -11.63 -9.67 -5.09
N TRP A 115 -12.15 -10.57 -4.25
CA TRP A 115 -11.38 -11.64 -3.58
C TRP A 115 -11.20 -12.90 -4.45
N ASP A 116 -11.57 -12.85 -5.73
CA ASP A 116 -11.38 -13.97 -6.65
C ASP A 116 -9.87 -14.26 -6.83
N PRO A 117 -9.40 -15.47 -6.47
CA PRO A 117 -8.00 -15.87 -6.66
C PRO A 117 -7.51 -15.73 -8.12
N ALA A 118 -8.40 -15.68 -9.10
CA ALA A 118 -8.04 -15.44 -10.49
C ALA A 118 -7.58 -13.99 -10.74
N ARG A 119 -8.02 -13.00 -9.95
CA ARG A 119 -7.53 -11.62 -10.02
C ARG A 119 -6.13 -11.46 -9.42
N ASP A 120 -5.80 -12.23 -8.38
CA ASP A 120 -4.43 -12.26 -7.82
C ASP A 120 -3.39 -12.69 -8.86
N ALA A 121 -3.77 -13.55 -9.82
CA ALA A 121 -2.87 -14.02 -10.88
C ALA A 121 -2.59 -12.96 -11.97
N ALA A 122 -3.36 -11.86 -12.01
CA ALA A 122 -3.19 -10.79 -13.00
C ALA A 122 -2.18 -9.72 -12.58
N VAL A 123 -1.69 -9.76 -11.33
CA VAL A 123 -0.72 -8.81 -10.78
C VAL A 123 0.61 -9.54 -10.59
N ASP A 124 1.67 -9.02 -11.20
CA ASP A 124 3.04 -9.55 -11.04
C ASP A 124 4.01 -8.39 -10.80
N PRO A 125 4.35 -8.09 -9.54
CA PRO A 125 5.23 -6.97 -9.21
C PRO A 125 6.60 -7.01 -9.88
N GLU A 126 7.05 -8.18 -10.36
CA GLU A 126 8.32 -8.31 -11.06
C GLU A 126 8.25 -7.85 -12.53
N SER A 127 7.07 -7.87 -13.14
CA SER A 127 6.85 -7.49 -14.55
C SER A 127 5.89 -6.30 -14.74
N ASP A 128 5.13 -5.94 -13.70
CA ASP A 128 4.22 -4.80 -13.70
C ASP A 128 4.96 -3.49 -13.98
N THR A 129 4.29 -2.61 -14.72
CA THR A 129 4.83 -1.34 -15.21
C THR A 129 3.86 -0.21 -14.92
N VAL A 130 4.39 0.94 -14.49
CA VAL A 130 3.65 2.20 -14.30
C VAL A 130 4.25 3.30 -15.17
N LEU A 131 3.41 4.22 -15.66
CA LEU A 131 3.88 5.42 -16.35
C LEU A 131 4.14 6.54 -15.35
N ILE A 132 5.37 7.04 -15.34
CA ILE A 132 5.77 8.21 -14.55
C ILE A 132 6.28 9.26 -15.54
N ASP A 133 5.67 10.43 -15.58
CA ASP A 133 5.95 11.47 -16.60
C ASP A 133 5.96 10.94 -18.06
N GLY A 134 5.12 9.95 -18.34
CA GLY A 134 5.02 9.29 -19.66
C GLY A 134 6.12 8.29 -19.98
N VAL A 135 7.04 8.03 -19.03
CA VAL A 135 8.09 7.00 -19.16
C VAL A 135 7.62 5.72 -18.47
N PRO A 136 7.68 4.55 -19.14
CA PRO A 136 7.40 3.28 -18.49
C PRO A 136 8.48 2.95 -17.47
N VAL A 137 8.06 2.72 -16.23
CA VAL A 137 8.90 2.36 -15.08
C VAL A 137 8.48 1.00 -14.59
N SER A 138 9.44 0.08 -14.55
CA SER A 138 9.30 -1.29 -14.06
C SER A 138 10.56 -1.72 -13.30
N ARG A 139 10.57 -2.94 -12.77
CA ARG A 139 11.74 -3.51 -12.08
C ARG A 139 13.04 -3.32 -12.87
N GLY A 140 14.07 -2.80 -12.19
CA GLY A 140 15.37 -2.46 -12.77
C GLY A 140 15.49 -1.04 -13.33
N SER A 141 14.38 -0.32 -13.48
CA SER A 141 14.39 1.10 -13.86
C SER A 141 15.08 1.96 -12.80
N ARG A 142 15.65 3.09 -13.22
CA ARG A 142 16.25 4.08 -12.31
C ARG A 142 15.30 5.25 -12.12
N VAL A 143 15.20 5.74 -10.89
CA VAL A 143 14.36 6.86 -10.52
C VAL A 143 15.11 7.78 -9.56
N LEU A 144 14.72 9.05 -9.51
CA LEU A 144 15.13 10.01 -8.50
C LEU A 144 13.98 10.22 -7.53
N VAL A 145 14.24 10.17 -6.23
CA VAL A 145 13.23 10.42 -5.20
C VAL A 145 12.97 11.92 -5.08
N ALA A 146 11.72 12.34 -5.27
CA ALA A 146 11.26 13.73 -5.29
C ALA A 146 9.97 13.86 -4.45
N PRO A 147 10.09 13.77 -3.11
CA PRO A 147 8.94 13.68 -2.20
C PRO A 147 8.10 14.95 -2.27
N GLN A 148 6.77 14.78 -2.19
CA GLN A 148 5.82 15.89 -2.25
C GLN A 148 5.45 16.41 -0.85
N ARG A 149 4.63 17.47 -0.78
CA ARG A 149 4.25 18.14 0.49
C ARG A 149 3.48 17.24 1.48
N ARG A 150 3.02 16.06 1.05
CA ARG A 150 2.31 15.08 1.90
C ARG A 150 3.17 13.85 2.25
N ALA A 151 4.42 13.78 1.76
CA ALA A 151 5.34 12.70 2.08
C ALA A 151 5.67 12.69 3.57
N ASP A 152 6.07 11.52 4.08
CA ASP A 152 6.52 11.40 5.45
C ASP A 152 7.81 12.21 5.70
N ALA A 153 8.15 12.46 6.96
CA ALA A 153 9.37 13.21 7.28
C ALA A 153 10.66 12.46 6.89
N GLN A 154 10.59 11.14 6.72
CA GLN A 154 11.71 10.27 6.37
C GLN A 154 12.07 10.41 4.89
N ASP A 155 11.08 10.55 4.01
CA ASP A 155 11.25 10.66 2.57
C ASP A 155 12.00 11.91 2.16
N PHE A 156 11.82 13.01 2.91
CA PHE A 156 12.60 14.23 2.72
C PHE A 156 14.11 14.04 2.91
N PHE A 157 14.56 13.03 3.68
CA PHE A 157 16.00 12.70 3.78
C PHE A 157 16.53 12.04 2.50
N PHE A 158 15.64 11.43 1.71
CA PHE A 158 15.98 10.77 0.45
C PHE A 158 15.74 11.67 -0.76
N ALA A 159 15.26 12.90 -0.57
CA ALA A 159 15.05 13.85 -1.65
C ALA A 159 16.31 14.05 -2.51
N GLY A 160 16.16 13.87 -3.82
CA GLY A 160 17.22 13.95 -4.81
C GLY A 160 18.14 12.73 -4.86
N GLN A 161 17.87 11.66 -4.11
CA GLN A 161 18.68 10.44 -4.17
C GLN A 161 18.22 9.54 -5.33
N PRO A 162 19.16 9.00 -6.12
CA PRO A 162 18.85 8.00 -7.13
C PRO A 162 18.58 6.64 -6.47
N GLY A 163 17.60 5.93 -7.00
CA GLY A 163 17.23 4.59 -6.60
C GLY A 163 16.92 3.69 -7.80
N ARG A 164 16.92 2.39 -7.53
CA ARG A 164 16.50 1.35 -8.46
C ARG A 164 15.15 0.80 -8.04
N VAL A 165 14.26 0.65 -9.02
CA VAL A 165 12.95 0.04 -8.82
C VAL A 165 13.11 -1.47 -8.66
N THR A 166 12.56 -2.03 -7.59
CA THR A 166 12.56 -3.47 -7.30
C THR A 166 11.23 -4.14 -7.62
N GLY A 167 10.14 -3.37 -7.71
CA GLY A 167 8.82 -3.84 -8.15
C GLY A 167 7.78 -2.73 -8.17
N VAL A 168 6.63 -3.01 -8.80
CA VAL A 168 5.45 -2.14 -8.81
C VAL A 168 4.31 -2.89 -8.11
N HIS A 169 3.64 -2.24 -7.17
CA HIS A 169 2.59 -2.82 -6.36
C HIS A 169 1.30 -2.01 -6.50
N PHE A 170 0.17 -2.72 -6.47
CA PHE A 170 -1.15 -2.12 -6.40
C PHE A 170 -1.77 -2.48 -5.06
N ASP A 171 -2.30 -1.48 -4.36
CA ASP A 171 -3.05 -1.73 -3.14
C ASP A 171 -4.52 -2.05 -3.46
N VAL A 172 -5.26 -2.45 -2.42
CA VAL A 172 -6.70 -2.74 -2.52
C VAL A 172 -7.55 -1.49 -2.78
N ASP A 173 -6.97 -0.31 -2.55
CA ASP A 173 -7.54 0.99 -2.81
C ASP A 173 -7.20 1.50 -4.25
N GLY A 174 -6.64 0.67 -5.12
CA GLY A 174 -6.24 1.06 -6.48
C GLY A 174 -5.12 2.09 -6.55
N GLY A 175 -4.43 2.37 -5.43
CA GLY A 175 -3.19 3.12 -5.36
C GLY A 175 -2.03 2.32 -5.94
N THR A 176 -1.07 3.02 -6.56
CA THR A 176 0.15 2.43 -7.09
C THR A 176 1.31 2.79 -6.19
N HIS A 177 2.14 1.80 -5.86
CA HIS A 177 3.31 1.96 -5.02
C HIS A 177 4.53 1.37 -5.72
N VAL A 178 5.58 2.17 -5.86
CA VAL A 178 6.83 1.75 -6.51
C VAL A 178 7.84 1.41 -5.43
N ALA A 179 8.28 0.15 -5.39
CA ALA A 179 9.30 -0.30 -4.47
C ALA A 179 10.68 0.12 -4.97
N VAL A 180 11.47 0.79 -4.13
CA VAL A 180 12.75 1.41 -4.48
C VAL A 180 13.83 1.05 -3.45
N VAL A 181 15.02 0.76 -3.97
CA VAL A 181 16.27 0.66 -3.21
C VAL A 181 17.17 1.83 -3.60
N LEU A 182 17.61 2.61 -2.62
CA LEU A 182 18.48 3.76 -2.86
C LEU A 182 19.89 3.30 -3.22
N GLU A 183 20.49 3.88 -4.26
CA GLU A 183 21.82 3.47 -4.73
C GLU A 183 22.94 3.85 -3.76
N ALA A 184 22.72 4.89 -2.96
CA ALA A 184 23.66 5.36 -1.95
C ALA A 184 23.44 4.69 -0.57
N ASP A 185 22.45 3.82 -0.42
CA ASP A 185 22.21 3.12 0.86
C ASP A 185 23.30 2.05 1.08
N PRO A 186 24.15 2.18 2.11
CA PRO A 186 25.18 1.17 2.42
C PRO A 186 24.58 -0.20 2.80
N ALA A 187 23.29 -0.26 3.14
CA ALA A 187 22.57 -1.48 3.42
C ALA A 187 21.79 -2.03 2.21
N ALA A 188 21.88 -1.43 1.02
CA ALA A 188 21.05 -1.79 -0.15
C ALA A 188 21.03 -3.30 -0.46
N GLU A 189 22.19 -3.96 -0.53
CA GLU A 189 22.28 -5.41 -0.81
C GLU A 189 21.60 -6.25 0.28
N LEU A 190 21.74 -5.82 1.53
CA LEU A 190 21.16 -6.49 2.68
C LEU A 190 19.64 -6.32 2.70
N GLN A 191 19.16 -5.10 2.41
CA GLN A 191 17.74 -4.76 2.29
C GLN A 191 17.05 -5.57 1.19
N GLU A 192 17.70 -5.72 0.03
CA GLU A 192 17.20 -6.58 -1.05
C GLU A 192 17.12 -8.04 -0.65
N TRP A 193 18.12 -8.57 0.04
CA TRP A 193 18.19 -10.00 0.36
C TRP A 193 17.02 -10.50 1.22
N TYR A 194 16.51 -9.68 2.14
CA TYR A 194 15.33 -10.02 2.94
C TYR A 194 14.07 -9.23 2.53
N GLY A 195 14.09 -8.55 1.39
CA GLY A 195 12.91 -7.96 0.75
C GLY A 195 12.35 -6.71 1.42
N ARG A 196 13.21 -5.83 1.95
CA ARG A 196 12.80 -4.56 2.56
C ARG A 196 13.10 -3.42 1.60
N TYR A 197 12.06 -2.72 1.16
CA TYR A 197 12.14 -1.62 0.20
C TYR A 197 11.52 -0.36 0.77
N LEU A 198 11.86 0.79 0.18
CA LEU A 198 11.10 2.02 0.36
C LEU A 198 9.98 2.04 -0.68
N TYR A 199 8.81 2.55 -0.33
CA TYR A 199 7.66 2.59 -1.22
C TYR A 199 7.28 4.03 -1.44
N PHE A 200 7.19 4.43 -2.71
CA PHE A 200 6.83 5.79 -3.10
C PHE A 200 5.63 5.76 -4.05
N SER A 201 4.82 6.81 -4.02
CA SER A 201 3.82 7.03 -5.07
C SER A 201 4.52 7.41 -6.40
N PRO A 202 3.89 7.15 -7.57
CA PRO A 202 4.45 7.55 -8.85
C PRO A 202 4.78 9.03 -8.94
N GLU A 203 3.98 9.90 -8.31
CA GLU A 203 4.19 11.35 -8.33
C GLU A 203 5.38 11.83 -7.48
N GLU A 204 5.98 10.95 -6.67
CA GLU A 204 7.17 11.22 -5.86
C GLU A 204 8.46 10.75 -6.52
N LEU A 205 8.38 10.25 -7.75
CA LEU A 205 9.53 9.73 -8.48
C LEU A 205 9.69 10.46 -9.80
N VAL A 206 10.95 10.69 -10.17
CA VAL A 206 11.32 11.19 -11.50
C VAL A 206 12.13 10.13 -12.22
N PRO A 207 11.70 9.63 -13.39
CA PRO A 207 12.45 8.63 -14.15
C PRO A 207 13.85 9.15 -14.52
N LEU A 208 14.85 8.30 -14.31
CA LEU A 208 16.21 8.55 -14.77
C LEU A 208 16.49 7.74 -16.03
N PRO A 209 17.32 8.26 -16.96
CA PRO A 209 17.78 7.46 -18.08
C PRO A 209 18.51 6.21 -17.56
N PRO A 210 18.43 5.09 -18.29
CA PRO A 210 19.18 3.89 -17.93
C PRO A 210 20.65 4.25 -17.79
N ALA A 211 21.34 3.66 -16.81
CA ALA A 211 22.76 3.90 -16.61
C ALA A 211 23.48 3.63 -17.94
N GLY A 212 24.03 4.69 -18.56
CA GLY A 212 24.69 4.57 -19.83
C GLY A 212 25.82 3.55 -19.69
N ASN A 213 25.79 2.50 -20.51
CA ASN A 213 26.92 1.58 -20.61
C ASN A 213 28.18 2.43 -20.81
N GLY A 214 29.12 2.30 -19.86
CA GLY A 214 30.41 2.96 -19.93
C GLY A 214 30.99 2.81 -21.33
N ASN A 215 31.34 3.96 -21.90
CA ASN A 215 31.94 4.16 -23.19
C ASN A 215 33.03 3.09 -23.46
N ASN A 216 32.73 2.07 -24.27
CA ASN A 216 33.76 1.22 -24.85
C ASN A 216 34.50 2.06 -25.88
N GLY A 217 35.49 2.83 -25.41
CA GLY A 217 36.46 3.51 -26.24
C GLY A 217 37.18 2.50 -27.13
N LYS A 218 36.65 2.28 -28.34
CA LYS A 218 37.47 1.80 -29.44
C LYS A 218 38.16 3.03 -30.01
N GLU A 219 39.41 3.19 -29.57
CA GLU A 219 40.43 3.95 -30.26
C GLU A 219 40.35 3.67 -31.75
N THR A 220 40.02 4.69 -32.53
CA THR A 220 40.38 4.73 -33.95
C THR A 220 41.88 4.95 -33.99
N SER A 221 42.64 3.86 -34.12
CA SER A 221 44.05 3.94 -34.47
C SER A 221 44.21 4.24 -35.98
N PRO A 222 45.22 5.06 -36.35
CA PRO A 222 45.32 5.75 -37.65
C PRO A 222 45.78 4.88 -38.82
#